data_AF-A0A553JVE6-F1
#
_entry.id   AF-A0A553JVE6-F1
#
_cell.length_a   1.000
_cell.length_b   1.000
_cell.length_c   1.000
_cell.angle_alpha   90.00
_cell.angle_beta   90.00
_cell.angle_gamma   90.00
#
_symmetry.space_group_name_H-M   'P 1'
#
loop_
_entity.id
_entity.type
_entity.pdbx_description
1 polymer ?
#
loop_
_entity_poly.entity_id
_entity_poly.type
_entity_poly.pdbx_seq_one_letter_code
_entity_poly.pdbx_strand_id
1 'polypeptide(L)'
;RSLGIRNFEHVVVAIGENIQASILTTLILKEIGVKKITVKAQNDYHAKVLRKIGADQVVHPERDMGKRIANNLVSNNILDYLELSDEYSIAEIRANEKLAG
;
A
#
# COMPACT_ATOMS: atom_id res chain seq x y z
N ARG A 1 4.22 13.97 28.48
CA ARG A 1 4.17 14.84 27.27
C ARG A 1 3.23 14.17 26.26
N SER A 2 2.06 14.75 25.99
CA SER A 2 1.09 14.23 25.01
C SER A 2 1.36 14.85 23.63
N LEU A 3 1.38 14.04 22.57
CA LEU A 3 1.75 14.46 21.21
C LEU A 3 0.68 15.30 20.47
N GLY A 4 -0.50 15.56 21.06
CA GLY A 4 -1.54 16.35 20.40
C GLY A 4 -2.08 15.72 19.11
N ILE A 5 -2.11 14.38 19.02
CA ILE A 5 -2.43 13.62 17.80
C ILE A 5 -3.82 13.97 17.22
N ARG A 6 -4.75 14.45 18.05
CA ARG A 6 -6.09 14.89 17.60
C ARG A 6 -6.06 16.07 16.61
N ASN A 7 -4.94 16.78 16.53
CA ASN A 7 -4.78 17.92 15.62
C ASN A 7 -4.35 17.51 14.20
N PHE A 8 -4.08 16.23 13.95
CA PHE A 8 -3.65 15.74 12.64
C PHE A 8 -4.85 15.24 11.82
N GLU A 9 -4.90 15.67 10.55
CA GLU A 9 -5.96 15.23 9.63
C GLU A 9 -5.72 13.82 9.08
N HIS A 10 -4.46 13.40 8.98
CA HIS A 10 -4.07 12.08 8.49
C HIS A 10 -2.93 11.52 9.35
N VAL A 11 -3.10 10.32 9.87
CA VAL A 11 -2.07 9.57 10.60
C VAL A 11 -1.70 8.29 9.87
N VAL A 12 -0.40 7.98 9.82
CA VAL A 12 0.12 6.75 9.22
C VAL A 12 0.70 5.86 10.33
N VAL A 13 0.21 4.61 10.42
CA VAL A 13 0.73 3.59 11.33
C VAL A 13 1.57 2.59 10.54
N ALA A 14 2.89 2.73 10.65
CA ALA A 14 3.86 1.91 9.93
C ALA A 14 4.52 0.82 10.83
N ILE A 15 3.80 0.34 11.85
CA ILE A 15 4.30 -0.69 12.76
C ILE A 15 4.19 -2.06 12.07
N GLY A 16 5.34 -2.68 11.79
CA GLY A 16 5.41 -3.95 11.08
C GLY A 16 5.34 -5.15 12.02
N GLU A 17 6.45 -5.45 12.71
CA GLU A 17 6.66 -6.70 13.42
C GLU A 17 5.65 -6.94 14.56
N ASN A 18 5.24 -5.86 15.24
CA ASN A 18 4.27 -5.95 16.34
C ASN A 18 2.84 -5.67 15.86
N ILE A 19 2.16 -6.73 15.43
CA ILE A 19 0.76 -6.69 14.98
C ILE A 19 -0.17 -6.16 16.09
N GLN A 20 0.04 -6.55 17.35
CA GLN A 20 -0.80 -6.11 18.46
C GLN A 20 -0.68 -4.61 18.69
N ALA A 21 0.54 -4.07 18.65
CA ALA A 21 0.79 -2.64 18.77
C ALA A 21 0.17 -1.87 17.60
N SER A 22 0.27 -2.40 16.36
CA SER A 22 -0.37 -1.80 15.18
C SER A 22 -1.90 -1.69 15.33
N ILE A 23 -2.54 -2.80 15.73
CA ILE A 23 -3.99 -2.87 15.96
C ILE A 23 -4.40 -1.90 17.06
N LEU A 24 -3.74 -1.95 18.22
CA LEU A 24 -4.08 -1.10 19.36
C LEU A 24 -3.89 0.39 19.04
N THR A 25 -2.80 0.74 18.36
CA THR A 25 -2.55 2.12 17.91
C THR A 25 -3.67 2.59 16.99
N THR A 26 -4.05 1.77 16.00
CA THR A 26 -5.13 2.08 15.07
C THR A 26 -6.47 2.28 15.77
N LEU A 27 -6.79 1.41 16.73
CA LEU A 27 -8.01 1.52 17.53
C LEU A 27 -8.06 2.84 18.31
N ILE A 28 -6.98 3.16 19.02
CA ILE A 28 -6.88 4.41 19.79
C ILE A 28 -7.02 5.63 18.86
N LEU A 29 -6.35 5.62 17.70
CA LEU A 29 -6.44 6.71 16.72
C LEU A 29 -7.87 6.93 16.24
N LYS A 30 -8.62 5.84 16.02
CA LYS A 30 -10.03 5.92 15.62
C LYS A 30 -10.89 6.48 16.74
N GLU A 31 -10.71 6.02 17.97
CA GLU A 31 -11.45 6.50 19.15
C GLU A 31 -11.22 7.99 19.44
N ILE A 32 -10.01 8.50 19.24
CA ILE A 32 -9.72 9.92 19.47
C ILE A 32 -10.20 10.84 18.34
N GLY A 33 -10.73 10.26 17.26
CA GLY A 33 -11.40 10.98 16.17
C GLY A 33 -10.48 11.42 15.02
N VAL A 34 -9.38 10.72 14.77
CA VAL A 34 -8.54 11.01 13.59
C VAL A 34 -9.36 10.78 12.31
N LYS A 35 -9.38 11.77 11.41
CA LYS A 35 -10.21 11.74 10.19
C LYS A 35 -9.77 10.67 9.19
N LYS A 36 -8.45 10.49 9.02
CA LYS A 36 -7.88 9.56 8.06
C LYS A 36 -6.70 8.77 8.64
N ILE A 37 -6.76 7.45 8.54
CA ILE A 37 -5.76 6.54 9.10
C ILE A 37 -5.32 5.56 8.02
N THR A 38 -4.03 5.61 7.66
CA THR A 38 -3.40 4.62 6.77
C THR A 38 -2.53 3.68 7.60
N VAL A 39 -2.70 2.37 7.43
CA VAL A 39 -1.99 1.38 8.24
C VAL A 39 -1.30 0.34 7.35
N LYS A 40 -0.05 0.02 7.69
CA LYS A 40 0.69 -1.10 7.09
C LYS A 40 0.20 -2.44 7.64
N ALA A 41 -0.22 -3.35 6.78
CA ALA A 41 -0.56 -4.72 7.15
C ALA A 41 0.56 -5.71 6.84
N GLN A 42 0.80 -6.64 7.76
CA GLN A 42 1.79 -7.72 7.62
C GLN A 42 1.25 -8.93 6.85
N ASN A 43 -0.05 -9.21 6.99
CA ASN A 43 -0.71 -10.35 6.37
C ASN A 43 -2.21 -10.08 6.22
N ASP A 44 -2.93 -10.97 5.54
CA ASP A 44 -4.35 -10.79 5.22
C ASP A 44 -5.25 -10.77 6.47
N TYR A 45 -4.91 -11.53 7.52
CA TYR A 45 -5.65 -11.50 8.79
C TYR A 45 -5.49 -10.16 9.51
N HIS A 46 -4.27 -9.64 9.60
CA HIS A 46 -3.98 -8.32 10.15
C HIS A 46 -4.75 -7.24 9.35
N ALA A 47 -4.71 -7.30 8.02
CA ALA A 47 -5.47 -6.38 7.18
C ALA A 47 -6.99 -6.44 7.43
N LYS A 48 -7.54 -7.64 7.59
CA LYS A 48 -8.96 -7.85 7.89
C LYS A 48 -9.36 -7.22 9.22
N VAL A 49 -8.51 -7.35 10.25
CA VAL A 49 -8.74 -6.71 11.56
C VAL A 49 -8.67 -5.20 11.43
N LEU A 50 -7.64 -4.65 10.80
CA LEU A 50 -7.46 -3.20 10.62
C LEU A 50 -8.66 -2.54 9.92
N ARG A 51 -9.20 -3.16 8.87
CA ARG A 51 -10.41 -2.67 8.19
C ARG A 51 -11.63 -2.69 9.11
N LYS A 52 -11.80 -3.74 9.92
CA LYS A 52 -12.93 -3.86 10.85
C LYS A 52 -12.90 -2.84 11.98
N ILE A 53 -11.72 -2.43 12.44
CA ILE A 53 -11.56 -1.45 13.52
C ILE A 53 -11.53 0.01 13.03
N GLY A 54 -11.68 0.22 11.71
CA GLY A 54 -11.87 1.55 11.13
C GLY A 54 -10.62 2.23 10.57
N ALA A 55 -9.58 1.46 10.20
CA ALA A 55 -8.52 1.99 9.34
C ALA A 55 -9.10 2.36 7.97
N ASP A 56 -8.85 3.59 7.51
CA ASP A 56 -9.42 4.11 6.25
C ASP A 56 -8.67 3.57 5.03
N GLN A 57 -7.36 3.29 5.18
CA GLN A 57 -6.55 2.65 4.14
C GLN A 57 -5.62 1.61 4.75
N VAL A 58 -5.58 0.42 4.14
CA VAL A 58 -4.67 -0.66 4.54
C VAL A 58 -3.78 -1.02 3.36
N VAL A 59 -2.47 -0.96 3.54
CA VAL A 59 -1.46 -1.17 2.49
C VAL A 59 -0.59 -2.40 2.78
N HIS A 60 -0.12 -3.07 1.72
CA HIS A 60 0.82 -4.20 1.79
C HIS A 60 2.08 -3.90 0.97
N PRO A 61 2.96 -3.00 1.44
CA PRO A 61 4.05 -2.44 0.64
C PRO A 61 4.94 -3.51 -0.01
N GLU A 62 5.34 -4.52 0.77
CA GLU A 62 6.21 -5.59 0.33
C GLU A 62 5.55 -6.49 -0.73
N ARG A 63 4.25 -6.80 -0.55
CA ARG A 63 3.49 -7.63 -1.50
C ARG A 63 3.26 -6.89 -2.81
N ASP A 64 2.89 -5.61 -2.73
CA ASP A 64 2.60 -4.77 -3.88
C ASP A 64 3.87 -4.53 -4.70
N MET A 65 4.98 -4.22 -4.03
CA MET A 65 6.29 -4.12 -4.69
C MET A 65 6.77 -5.46 -5.24
N GLY A 66 6.54 -6.57 -4.54
CA GLY A 66 6.87 -7.90 -5.03
C GLY A 66 6.17 -8.24 -6.35
N LYS A 67 4.86 -7.94 -6.46
CA LYS A 67 4.11 -8.08 -7.71
C LYS A 67 4.69 -7.22 -8.83
N ARG A 68 5.01 -5.95 -8.52
CA ARG A 68 5.61 -5.03 -9.50
C ARG A 68 6.93 -5.56 -10.05
N ILE A 69 7.82 -6.04 -9.16
CA ILE A 69 9.10 -6.62 -9.56
C ILE A 69 8.89 -7.90 -10.38
N ALA A 70 7.97 -8.79 -9.97
CA ALA A 70 7.68 -10.02 -10.70
C ALA A 70 7.18 -9.73 -12.14
N ASN A 71 6.28 -8.76 -12.29
CA ASN A 71 5.78 -8.35 -13.62
C ASN A 71 6.92 -7.83 -14.52
N ASN A 72 7.82 -7.02 -13.96
CA ASN A 72 9.00 -6.52 -14.69
C ASN A 72 9.96 -7.64 -15.09
N LEU A 73 10.17 -8.65 -14.24
CA LEU A 73 11.06 -9.78 -14.52
C LEU A 73 10.50 -10.71 -15.61
N VAL A 74 9.19 -10.94 -15.63
CA VAL A 74 8.54 -11.75 -16.67
C VAL A 74 8.45 -10.99 -18.00
N SER A 75 8.35 -9.67 -17.93
CA SER A 75 8.22 -8.79 -19.10
C SER A 75 9.58 -8.20 -19.50
N ASN A 76 10.50 -9.04 -19.97
CA ASN A 76 11.85 -8.62 -20.40
C ASN A 76 11.90 -7.48 -21.46
N ASN A 77 10.76 -7.15 -22.08
CA ASN A 77 10.64 -6.09 -23.08
C ASN A 77 9.86 -4.85 -22.60
N ILE A 78 9.25 -4.85 -21.40
CA ILE A 78 8.50 -3.69 -20.88
C ILE A 78 9.39 -2.94 -19.89
N LEU A 79 9.83 -1.74 -20.28
CA LEU A 79 10.69 -0.86 -19.48
C LEU A 79 9.92 -0.19 -18.34
N ASP A 80 8.65 0.17 -18.59
CA ASP A 80 7.73 0.70 -17.57
C ASP A 80 6.27 0.41 -17.96
N TYR A 81 5.42 0.12 -16.98
CA TYR A 81 4.00 -0.18 -17.16
C TYR A 81 3.18 0.72 -16.24
N LEU A 82 2.34 1.57 -16.84
CA LEU A 82 1.46 2.49 -16.12
C LEU A 82 0.00 2.11 -16.42
N GLU A 83 -0.68 1.64 -15.39
CA GLU A 83 -2.08 1.24 -15.46
C GLU A 83 -2.96 2.48 -15.30
N LEU A 84 -3.78 2.80 -16.31
CA LEU A 84 -4.68 3.95 -16.31
C LEU A 84 -6.08 3.59 -15.80
N SER A 85 -6.55 2.37 -16.10
CA SER A 85 -7.78 1.76 -15.59
C SER A 85 -7.78 0.25 -15.80
N ASP A 86 -8.86 -0.43 -15.40
CA ASP A 86 -9.03 -1.89 -15.57
C ASP A 86 -8.98 -2.34 -17.05
N GLU A 87 -9.23 -1.44 -18.00
CA GLU A 87 -9.27 -1.75 -19.44
C GLU A 87 -8.10 -1.14 -20.22
N TYR A 88 -7.37 -0.18 -19.65
CA TYR A 88 -6.36 0.59 -20.38
C TYR A 88 -5.05 0.70 -19.62
N SER A 89 -3.96 0.41 -20.31
CA SER A 89 -2.61 0.57 -19.80
C SER A 89 -1.66 1.12 -20.87
N ILE A 90 -0.64 1.82 -20.40
CA ILE A 90 0.47 2.29 -21.22
C ILE A 90 1.68 1.43 -20.88
N ALA A 91 2.32 0.88 -21.91
CA ALA A 91 3.56 0.12 -21.78
C ALA A 91 4.67 0.78 -22.60
N GLU A 92 5.81 1.02 -21.97
CA GLU A 92 7.04 1.39 -22.66
C GLU A 92 7.76 0.10 -23.07
N ILE A 93 7.97 -0.10 -24.37
CA ILE A 93 8.56 -1.33 -24.92
C ILE A 93 9.90 -1.03 -25.58
N ARG A 94 10.93 -1.84 -25.30
CA ARG A 94 12.20 -1.74 -26.02
C ARG A 94 12.03 -2.29 -27.45
N ALA A 95 12.35 -1.47 -28.45
CA ALA A 95 12.32 -1.90 -29.85
C ALA A 95 13.28 -3.08 -30.09
N ASN A 96 12.80 -4.09 -30.83
CA ASN A 96 13.58 -5.26 -31.23
C ASN A 96 13.99 -5.16 -32.70
N GLU A 97 14.89 -6.04 -33.16
CA GLU A 97 15.40 -6.04 -34.54
C GLU A 97 14.32 -6.31 -35.60
N LYS A 98 13.14 -6.84 -35.22
CA LYS A 98 12.01 -7.00 -36.14
C LYS A 98 11.24 -5.70 -36.38
N LEU A 99 11.39 -4.73 -35.48
CA LEU A 99 10.82 -3.39 -35.57
C LEU A 99 11.86 -2.36 -36.01
N ALA A 100 13.15 -2.70 -35.93
CA ALA A 100 14.21 -1.98 -36.61
C ALA A 100 14.07 -2.25 -38.11
N GLY A 101 13.70 -1.22 -38.88
CA GLY A 101 13.43 -1.32 -40.32
C GLY A 101 14.57 -1.89 -41.15
#